data_AF-A0AAW2BDK6-F1
#
_entry.id   AF-A0AAW2BDK6-F1
#
_cell.length_a   1.000
_cell.length_b   1.000
_cell.length_c   1.000
_cell.angle_alpha   90.00
_cell.angle_beta   90.00
_cell.angle_gamma   90.00
#
_symmetry.space_group_name_H-M   'P 1'
#
loop_
_entity.id
_entity.type
_entity.pdbx_description
1 polymer ?
#
loop_
_entity_poly.entity_id
_entity_poly.type
_entity_poly.pdbx_seq_one_letter_code
_entity_poly.pdbx_strand_id
1 'polypeptide(L)' 'MHCVAHVLNLIVQDGLNVVGSCIEKVRESVGFWTGSTKRKQRFTDTARQLHVECTKELALECKTC' A
#
# COMPACT_ATOMS: atom_id res chain seq x y z
N MET A 1 27.31 -5.70 24.81
CA MET A 1 27.89 -6.40 23.64
C MET A 1 26.80 -6.57 22.60
N HIS A 2 26.96 -6.02 21.41
CA HIS A 2 26.05 -6.30 20.30
C HIS A 2 26.55 -7.55 19.57
N CYS A 3 25.88 -8.68 19.76
CA CYS A 3 26.10 -9.82 18.90
C CYS A 3 25.60 -9.50 17.49
N VAL A 4 26.12 -10.20 16.49
CA VAL A 4 25.71 -10.03 15.08
C VAL A 4 24.20 -10.15 14.91
N ALA A 5 23.56 -11.07 15.66
CA ALA A 5 22.11 -11.23 15.67
C ALA A 5 21.36 -9.97 16.14
N HIS A 6 21.89 -9.25 17.12
CA HIS A 6 21.27 -8.02 17.61
C HIS A 6 21.40 -6.89 16.59
N VAL A 7 22.55 -6.74 15.94
CA VAL A 7 22.74 -5.76 14.86
C VAL A 7 21.81 -6.06 13.69
N LEU A 8 21.67 -7.33 13.31
CA LEU A 8 20.75 -7.75 12.26
C LEU A 8 19.29 -7.44 12.63
N ASN A 9 18.89 -7.69 13.87
CA ASN A 9 17.54 -7.35 14.35
C ASN A 9 17.25 -5.85 14.24
N LEU A 10 18.20 -4.98 14.59
CA LEU A 10 18.03 -3.53 14.48
C LEU A 10 17.86 -3.07 13.02
N ILE A 11 18.66 -3.62 12.10
CA ILE A 11 18.54 -3.30 10.65
C ILE A 11 17.18 -3.74 10.10
N VAL A 12 16.73 -4.94 10.47
CA VAL A 12 15.42 -5.45 10.05
C VAL A 12 14.29 -4.58 10.62
N GLN A 13 14.36 -4.21 11.90
CA GLN A 13 13.35 -3.35 12.52
C GLN A 13 13.28 -1.96 11.86
N ASP A 14 14.44 -1.36 11.55
CA ASP A 14 14.49 -0.08 10.85
C ASP A 14 13.86 -0.17 9.46
N GLY A 15 14.19 -1.21 8.69
CA GLY A 15 13.56 -1.47 7.40
C GLY A 15 12.06 -1.69 7.50
N LEU A 16 11.60 -2.45 8.49
CA LEU A 16 10.18 -2.71 8.72
C LEU A 16 9.41 -1.44 9.10
N ASN A 17 10.02 -0.52 9.86
CA ASN A 17 9.40 0.76 10.22
C ASN A 17 9.11 1.62 8.98
N VAL A 18 10.07 1.67 8.04
CA VAL A 18 9.87 2.39 6.77
C VAL A 18 8.75 1.74 5.96
N VAL A 19 8.79 0.41 5.83
CA VAL A 19 7.80 -0.36 5.05
C VAL A 19 6.40 -0.23 5.64
N GLY A 20 6.25 -0.23 6.97
CA GLY A 20 4.96 -0.06 7.64
C GLY A 20 4.25 1.22 7.21
N SER A 21 4.96 2.34 7.25
CA SER A 21 4.40 3.64 6.84
C SER A 21 4.01 3.69 5.35
N CYS A 22 4.78 3.02 4.49
CA CYS A 22 4.46 2.90 3.06
C CYS A 22 3.19 2.08 2.85
N ILE A 23 3.04 0.96 3.56
CA ILE A 23 1.85 0.09 3.50
C ILE A 23 0.62 0.88 3.94
N GLU A 24 0.69 1.64 5.04
CA GLU A 24 -0.43 2.46 5.51
C GLU A 24 -0.88 3.47 4.46
N LYS A 25 0.06 4.21 3.86
CA LYS A 25 -0.24 5.19 2.80
C LYS A 25 -0.89 4.56 1.57
N VAL A 26 -0.44 3.36 1.18
CA VAL A 26 -1.05 2.62 0.07
C VAL A 26 -2.48 2.21 0.43
N ARG A 27 -2.71 1.69 1.65
CA ARG A 27 -4.05 1.31 2.12
C ARG A 27 -4.99 2.50 2.18
N GLU A 28 -4.54 3.64 2.68
CA GLU A 28 -5.32 4.89 2.69
C GLU A 28 -5.67 5.36 1.27
N SER A 29 -4.71 5.29 0.35
CA SER A 29 -4.93 5.66 -1.06
C SER A 29 -5.95 4.75 -1.73
N VAL A 30 -5.84 3.44 -1.54
CA VAL A 30 -6.81 2.45 -2.04
C VAL A 30 -8.19 2.71 -1.42
N GLY A 31 -8.26 2.97 -0.11
CA GLY A 31 -9.51 3.31 0.56
C GLY A 31 -10.15 4.60 0.04
N PHE A 32 -9.34 5.63 -0.24
CA PHE A 32 -9.81 6.85 -0.86
C PHE A 32 -10.46 6.58 -2.23
N TRP A 33 -9.77 5.87 -3.12
CA TRP A 33 -10.29 5.62 -4.47
C TRP A 33 -11.51 4.70 -4.48
N THR A 34 -11.53 3.72 -3.58
CA THR A 34 -12.62 2.73 -3.49
C THR A 34 -13.84 3.21 -2.70
N GLY A 35 -13.71 4.26 -1.89
CA GLY A 35 -14.79 4.75 -1.03
C GLY A 35 -15.94 5.47 -1.74
N SER A 36 -16.00 5.53 -3.07
CA SER A 36 -17.15 6.04 -3.83
C SER A 36 -17.08 5.60 -5.29
N THR A 37 -18.23 5.30 -5.90
CA THR A 37 -18.34 4.97 -7.33
C THR A 37 -17.74 6.05 -8.23
N LYS A 38 -17.95 7.34 -7.90
CA LYS A 38 -17.41 8.46 -8.68
C LYS A 38 -15.88 8.48 -8.66
N ARG A 39 -15.28 8.17 -7.50
CA ARG A 39 -13.81 8.10 -7.35
C ARG A 39 -13.24 6.90 -8.09
N LYS A 40 -13.88 5.72 -7.99
CA LYS A 40 -13.49 4.53 -8.77
C LYS A 40 -13.49 4.81 -10.27
N GLN A 41 -14.57 5.42 -10.80
CA GLN A 41 -14.65 5.78 -12.22
C GLN A 41 -13.52 6.73 -12.63
N ARG A 42 -13.24 7.76 -11.83
CA ARG A 42 -12.15 8.71 -12.10
C ARG A 42 -10.78 8.02 -12.11
N PHE A 43 -10.54 7.08 -11.21
CA PHE A 43 -9.32 6.29 -11.19
C PHE A 43 -9.16 5.49 -12.49
N THR A 44 -10.19 4.73 -12.89
CA THR A 44 -10.17 3.93 -14.12
C THR A 44 -9.98 4.79 -15.37
N ASP A 45 -10.65 5.94 -15.44
CA ASP A 45 -10.48 6.89 -16.54
C ASP A 45 -9.04 7.42 -16.62
N THR A 46 -8.46 7.80 -15.47
CA THR A 46 -7.07 8.27 -15.40
C THR A 46 -6.08 7.17 -15.80
N ALA A 47 -6.30 5.93 -15.36
CA ALA A 47 -5.47 4.79 -15.76
C ALA A 47 -5.51 4.55 -17.28
N ARG A 48 -6.70 4.66 -17.89
CA ARG A 48 -6.87 4.57 -19.35
C ARG A 48 -6.15 5.69 -20.08
N GLN A 49 -6.27 6.93 -19.61
CA GLN A 49 -5.57 8.08 -20.19
C GLN A 49 -4.04 7.89 -20.16
N LEU A 50 -3.53 7.31 -19.08
CA LEU A 50 -2.12 7.01 -18.90
C LEU A 50 -1.67 5.69 -19.57
N HIS A 51 -2.57 5.01 -20.30
CA HIS A 51 -2.32 3.72 -20.95
C HIS A 51 -1.82 2.64 -19.96
N VAL A 52 -2.26 2.73 -18.71
CA VAL A 52 -1.96 1.73 -17.67
C VAL A 52 -2.98 0.61 -17.76
N GLU A 53 -2.53 -0.58 -18.11
CA GLU A 53 -3.39 -1.76 -18.13
C GLU A 53 -3.83 -2.12 -16.71
N CYS A 54 -5.14 -2.08 -16.48
CA CYS A 54 -5.76 -2.48 -15.23
C CYS A 54 -6.51 -3.79 -15.42
N THR A 55 -5.90 -4.91 -15.05
CA THR A 55 -6.52 -6.25 -15.14
C THR A 55 -7.36 -6.60 -13.91
N LYS A 56 -7.24 -5.81 -12.84
CA LYS A 56 -7.93 -5.98 -11.56
C LYS A 56 -8.40 -4.63 -11.03
N GLU A 57 -9.45 -4.64 -10.22
CA GLU A 57 -9.92 -3.45 -9.52
C GLU A 57 -9.18 -3.24 -8.20
N LEU A 58 -9.13 -1.97 -7.75
CA LEU A 58 -8.66 -1.65 -6.40
C LEU A 58 -9.63 -2.23 -5.36
N ALA A 59 -9.08 -2.97 -4.41
CA ALA A 59 -9.82 -3.55 -3.29
C ALA A 59 -9.08 -3.27 -1.98
N LEU A 60 -9.84 -2.87 -0.95
CA LEU A 60 -9.33 -2.85 0.41
C LEU A 60 -9.24 -4.29 0.92
N GLU A 61 -8.11 -4.65 1.52
CA GLU A 61 -7.99 -5.89 2.26
C GLU A 61 -9.05 -5.92 3.38
N CYS A 62 -9.74 -7.06 3.53
CA CYS A 62 -10.62 -7.26 4.67
C CYS A 62 -9.77 -7.17 5.94
N LYS A 63 -10.20 -6.38 6.94
CA LYS A 63 -9.54 -6.41 8.24
C LYS A 63 -9.68 -7.83 8.78
N THR A 64 -8.56 -8.55 8.89
CA THR A 64 -8.50 -9.74 9.73
C THR A 64 -8.75 -9.24 11.16
N CYS A 65 -9.92 -9.56 11.70
CA CYS A 65 -10.29 -9.27 13.07
C CYS A 65 -9.35 -9.99 14.05
#